data_AF-A0A4S2L5T0-F1
#
_entry.id   AF-A0A4S2L5T0-F1
#
_cell.length_a   1.000
_cell.length_b   1.000
_cell.length_c   1.000
_cell.angle_alpha   90.00
_cell.angle_beta   90.00
_cell.angle_gamma   90.00
#
_symmetry.space_group_name_H-M   'P 1'
#
loop_
_entity.id
_entity.type
_entity.pdbx_description
1 polymer ?
#
loop_
_entity_poly.entity_id
_entity_poly.type
_entity_poly.pdbx_seq_one_letter_code
_entity_poly.pdbx_strand_id
1 'polypeptide(L)'
;MCTPDNLDASLSDLMLSRLSRFLQSRRLDTAPWVCPRSYRSSTCHTISNSVKTTNRPRKSPLVGRQAPLTLTPAAVVRIKELLRQRPDAVGLRVGVKTRGCSGLSYTLEFCTDGQREGDEAVEQDGVKVFIDRRAQLSLLGTEMDFHEGVLASEFLFNNPNVKGTCGCGESFHL
;
A
#
# COMPACT_ATOMS: atom_id res chain seq x y z
N MET A 1 50.32 -23.75 44.44
CA MET A 1 49.40 -24.83 44.88
C MET A 1 48.16 -24.70 44.00
N CYS A 2 48.14 -25.35 42.84
CA CYS A 2 47.65 -26.73 42.58
C CYS A 2 46.20 -26.69 42.05
N THR A 3 46.08 -26.52 40.72
CA THR A 3 45.44 -27.40 39.68
C THR A 3 44.26 -28.35 40.06
N PRO A 4 43.67 -29.12 39.12
CA PRO A 4 42.49 -28.82 38.30
C PRO A 4 41.48 -30.01 38.35
N ASP A 5 40.90 -30.41 37.20
CA ASP A 5 40.14 -31.65 36.89
C ASP A 5 38.62 -31.62 37.18
N ASN A 6 37.69 -31.63 36.21
CA ASN A 6 37.56 -32.38 34.95
C ASN A 6 37.20 -33.86 35.19
N LEU A 7 35.98 -34.25 34.78
CA LEU A 7 35.46 -35.62 34.67
C LEU A 7 34.16 -35.51 33.86
N ASP A 8 34.23 -35.60 32.53
CA ASP A 8 34.05 -36.84 31.75
C ASP A 8 32.83 -37.67 32.19
N ALA A 9 31.77 -37.58 31.40
CA ALA A 9 30.78 -38.63 31.26
C ALA A 9 30.63 -38.89 29.76
N SER A 10 31.62 -39.57 29.20
CA SER A 10 31.54 -40.21 27.91
C SER A 10 30.90 -41.59 28.04
N LEU A 11 30.08 -41.93 27.04
CA LEU A 11 29.78 -43.30 26.58
C LEU A 11 28.96 -44.21 27.51
N SER A 12 27.68 -44.40 27.15
CA SER A 12 27.17 -45.75 26.84
C SER A 12 25.72 -45.75 26.36
N ASP A 13 25.50 -46.54 25.31
CA ASP A 13 24.26 -47.21 24.94
C ASP A 13 23.19 -46.42 24.16
N LEU A 14 23.30 -46.45 22.83
CA LEU A 14 22.62 -47.46 21.99
C LEU A 14 21.09 -47.39 22.13
N MET A 15 20.44 -46.72 21.19
CA MET A 15 19.23 -47.26 20.57
C MET A 15 19.01 -46.60 19.22
N LEU A 16 18.99 -47.45 18.19
CA LEU A 16 18.29 -47.28 16.91
C LEU A 16 19.10 -46.80 15.69
N SER A 17 20.18 -47.52 15.42
CA SER A 17 20.55 -47.89 14.06
C SER A 17 19.70 -49.09 13.60
N ARG A 18 18.70 -48.84 12.74
CA ARG A 18 18.10 -49.84 11.82
C ARG A 18 17.70 -49.08 10.55
N LEU A 19 18.64 -48.83 9.65
CA LEU A 19 18.86 -49.67 8.47
C LEU A 19 17.56 -50.22 7.86
N SER A 20 17.16 -49.55 6.79
CA SER A 20 16.97 -50.16 5.46
C SER A 20 16.07 -51.39 5.41
N ARG A 21 14.81 -51.15 5.01
CA ARG A 21 14.14 -51.92 3.95
C ARG A 21 12.75 -51.34 3.69
N PHE A 22 12.68 -50.39 2.76
CA PHE A 22 11.47 -50.24 1.93
C PHE A 22 11.89 -49.82 0.52
N LEU A 23 12.76 -50.64 -0.06
CA LEU A 23 12.90 -50.78 -1.51
C LEU A 23 11.64 -51.50 -2.00
N GLN A 24 10.83 -50.76 -2.73
CA GLN A 24 9.98 -51.10 -3.88
C GLN A 24 8.85 -50.06 -3.78
N SER A 25 8.66 -49.14 -4.71
CA SER A 25 8.40 -49.50 -6.10
C SER A 25 7.84 -48.27 -6.79
N ARG A 26 8.44 -47.94 -7.95
CA ARG A 26 7.79 -47.43 -9.15
C ARG A 26 7.42 -45.94 -9.22
N ARG A 27 8.16 -45.34 -10.16
CA ARG A 27 7.66 -44.60 -11.33
C ARG A 27 7.22 -43.17 -11.08
N LEU A 28 8.11 -42.29 -11.54
CA LEU A 28 7.82 -41.14 -12.38
C LEU A 28 6.50 -41.33 -13.14
N ASP A 29 5.48 -40.55 -12.78
CA ASP A 29 4.36 -40.25 -13.67
C ASP A 29 4.19 -38.73 -13.71
N THR A 30 5.01 -38.12 -14.56
CA THR A 30 4.67 -36.89 -15.28
C THR A 30 3.36 -37.14 -16.04
N ALA A 31 2.24 -36.75 -15.45
CA ALA A 31 0.97 -36.69 -16.17
C ALA A 31 0.79 -35.27 -16.74
N PRO A 32 0.89 -35.08 -18.06
CA PRO A 32 0.61 -33.81 -18.70
C PRO A 32 -0.87 -33.45 -18.48
N TRP A 33 -1.14 -32.18 -18.24
CA TRP A 33 -2.48 -31.61 -18.36
C TRP A 33 -2.93 -31.75 -19.82
N VAL A 34 -3.49 -32.90 -20.17
CA VAL A 34 -4.17 -33.11 -21.45
C VAL A 34 -5.54 -32.46 -21.31
N CYS A 35 -5.68 -31.24 -21.81
CA CYS A 35 -6.99 -30.64 -22.04
C CYS A 35 -7.67 -31.45 -23.16
N PRO A 36 -8.81 -32.12 -22.91
CA PRO A 36 -9.53 -32.80 -23.96
C PRO A 36 -10.10 -31.78 -24.95
N ARG A 37 -9.55 -31.81 -26.16
CA ARG A 37 -10.07 -31.13 -27.35
C ARG A 37 -11.31 -31.89 -27.83
N SER A 38 -12.48 -31.53 -27.33
CA SER A 38 -13.75 -31.75 -28.04
C SER A 38 -14.29 -30.42 -28.55
N TYR A 39 -13.73 -30.03 -29.69
CA TYR A 39 -14.38 -29.16 -30.64
C TYR A 39 -15.71 -29.80 -31.04
N ARG A 40 -16.83 -29.29 -30.53
CA ARG A 40 -18.13 -29.50 -31.15
C ARG A 40 -18.79 -28.16 -31.37
N SER A 41 -18.81 -27.80 -32.64
CA SER A 41 -19.55 -26.73 -33.27
C SER A 41 -20.97 -26.63 -32.72
N SER A 42 -21.23 -25.58 -31.96
CA SER A 42 -22.57 -25.04 -31.79
C SER A 42 -22.54 -23.68 -32.46
N THR A 43 -23.26 -23.60 -33.58
CA THR A 43 -23.36 -22.45 -34.48
C THR A 43 -23.52 -21.15 -33.70
N CYS A 44 -22.45 -20.35 -33.64
CA CYS A 44 -22.51 -18.96 -33.20
C CYS A 44 -23.38 -18.22 -34.21
N HIS A 45 -24.68 -18.10 -33.92
CA HIS A 45 -25.52 -17.20 -34.70
C HIS A 45 -25.02 -15.79 -34.40
N THR A 46 -24.34 -15.20 -35.38
CA THR A 46 -23.86 -13.82 -35.33
C THR A 46 -25.08 -12.91 -35.23
N ILE A 47 -25.40 -12.46 -34.02
CA ILE A 47 -26.35 -11.36 -33.87
C ILE A 47 -25.67 -10.12 -34.45
N SER A 48 -26.33 -9.61 -35.48
CA SER A 48 -25.89 -8.60 -36.41
C SER A 48 -25.40 -7.31 -35.75
N ASN A 49 -24.41 -6.72 -36.42
CA ASN A 49 -23.84 -5.41 -36.14
C ASN A 49 -24.92 -4.31 -36.20
N SER A 50 -25.40 -3.84 -35.04
CA SER A 50 -25.75 -2.42 -34.86
C SER A 50 -25.96 -2.08 -33.38
N VAL A 51 -24.95 -2.30 -32.53
CA VAL A 51 -24.95 -1.63 -31.23
C VAL A 51 -24.61 -0.17 -31.48
N LYS A 52 -25.63 0.67 -31.65
CA LYS A 52 -25.44 2.13 -31.62
C LYS A 52 -25.28 2.55 -30.17
N THR A 53 -24.04 2.59 -29.70
CA THR A 53 -23.73 3.37 -28.50
C THR A 53 -23.89 4.85 -28.87
N THR A 54 -25.07 5.44 -28.64
CA THR A 54 -25.20 6.89 -28.74
C THR A 54 -24.57 7.52 -27.52
N ASN A 55 -23.23 7.56 -27.48
CA ASN A 55 -22.52 8.36 -26.52
C ASN A 55 -22.65 9.83 -26.96
N ARG A 56 -23.77 10.48 -26.62
CA ARG A 56 -23.78 11.94 -26.57
C ARG A 56 -22.95 12.31 -25.35
N PRO A 57 -21.74 12.89 -25.49
CA PRO A 57 -21.08 13.46 -24.34
C PRO A 57 -22.01 14.56 -23.84
N ARG A 58 -22.68 14.32 -22.72
CA ARG A 58 -23.26 15.43 -21.96
C ARG A 58 -22.07 16.33 -21.67
N LYS A 59 -22.09 17.54 -22.24
CA LYS A 59 -21.23 18.63 -21.81
C LYS A 59 -21.66 18.96 -20.38
N SER A 60 -21.32 18.09 -19.43
CA SER A 60 -21.20 18.52 -18.06
C SER A 60 -20.20 19.67 -18.09
N PRO A 61 -20.47 20.79 -17.40
CA PRO A 61 -19.44 21.76 -17.12
C PRO A 61 -18.23 20.96 -16.65
N LEU A 62 -17.05 21.27 -17.17
CA LEU A 62 -15.81 20.69 -16.68
C LEU A 62 -15.75 21.09 -15.20
N VAL A 63 -16.31 20.25 -14.32
CA VAL A 63 -16.00 20.27 -12.91
C VAL A 63 -14.49 20.13 -12.94
N GLY A 64 -13.79 21.24 -12.67
CA GLY A 64 -12.35 21.27 -12.70
C GLY A 64 -11.87 20.04 -11.94
N ARG A 65 -10.95 19.28 -12.53
CA ARG A 65 -10.37 18.08 -11.91
C ARG A 65 -10.09 18.44 -10.46
N GLN A 66 -10.93 17.92 -9.55
CA GLN A 66 -10.79 18.28 -8.15
C GLN A 66 -9.41 17.78 -7.74
N ALA A 67 -8.65 18.66 -7.07
CA ALA A 67 -7.34 18.27 -6.57
C ALA A 67 -7.54 17.02 -5.69
N PRO A 68 -6.69 16.00 -5.83
CA PRO A 68 -6.82 14.77 -5.06
C PRO A 68 -6.85 15.07 -3.56
N LEU A 69 -6.07 16.06 -3.11
CA LEU A 69 -6.00 16.51 -1.72
C LEU A 69 -6.26 18.02 -1.66
N THR A 70 -7.01 18.46 -0.64
CA THR A 70 -7.21 19.88 -0.33
C THR A 70 -6.62 20.20 1.04
N LEU A 71 -6.01 21.38 1.20
CA LEU A 71 -5.40 21.82 2.46
C LEU A 71 -6.24 22.93 3.09
N THR A 72 -6.39 22.87 4.42
CA THR A 72 -6.91 24.00 5.20
C THR A 72 -5.86 25.12 5.29
N PRO A 73 -6.28 26.38 5.53
CA PRO A 73 -5.33 27.47 5.75
C PRO A 73 -4.38 27.21 6.93
N ALA A 74 -4.85 26.54 7.99
CA ALA A 74 -4.03 26.17 9.14
C ALA A 74 -2.90 25.18 8.74
N ALA A 75 -3.24 24.14 7.97
CA ALA A 75 -2.25 23.21 7.45
C ALA A 75 -1.23 23.90 6.54
N VAL A 76 -1.66 24.79 5.66
CA VAL A 76 -0.77 25.57 4.77
C VAL A 76 0.24 26.38 5.58
N VAL A 77 -0.20 27.11 6.60
CA VAL A 77 0.69 27.92 7.45
C VAL A 77 1.72 27.02 8.12
N ARG A 78 1.28 25.89 8.69
CA ARG A 78 2.20 24.98 9.36
C ARG A 78 3.23 24.36 8.42
N ILE A 79 2.81 23.93 7.24
CA ILE A 79 3.74 23.35 6.26
C ILE A 79 4.77 24.41 5.82
N LYS A 80 4.36 25.68 5.63
CA LYS A 80 5.31 26.77 5.34
C LYS A 80 6.34 26.94 6.46
N GLU A 81 5.95 26.85 7.71
CA GLU A 81 6.88 26.90 8.85
C GLU A 81 7.87 25.74 8.84
N LEU A 82 7.37 24.52 8.60
CA LEU A 82 8.22 23.32 8.53
C LEU A 82 9.23 23.39 7.37
N LEU A 83 8.82 23.93 6.21
CA LEU A 83 9.71 24.14 5.07
C LEU A 83 10.73 25.26 5.33
N ARG A 84 10.37 26.32 6.06
CA ARG A 84 11.33 27.36 6.48
C ARG A 84 12.41 26.82 7.40
N GLN A 85 12.08 25.84 8.25
CA GLN A 85 13.06 25.19 9.13
C GLN A 85 14.01 24.26 8.38
N ARG A 86 13.62 23.78 7.19
CA ARG A 86 14.41 22.88 6.34
C ARG A 86 14.46 23.36 4.89
N PRO A 87 15.40 24.26 4.55
CA PRO A 87 15.49 24.84 3.21
C PRO A 87 15.85 23.81 2.13
N ASP A 88 16.38 22.65 2.51
CA ASP A 88 16.71 21.56 1.58
C ASP A 88 15.47 20.84 1.04
N ALA A 89 14.31 21.01 1.69
CA ALA A 89 13.06 20.36 1.30
C ALA A 89 12.30 21.22 0.27
N VAL A 90 12.02 20.62 -0.89
CA VAL A 90 11.20 21.20 -1.97
C VAL A 90 9.71 21.20 -1.61
N GLY A 91 9.27 20.26 -0.76
CA GLY A 91 7.88 20.11 -0.37
C GLY A 91 7.64 18.95 0.58
N LEU A 92 6.36 18.65 0.83
CA LEU A 92 5.92 17.55 1.69
C LEU A 92 5.33 16.42 0.84
N ARG A 93 5.71 15.17 1.09
CA ARG A 93 5.09 13.99 0.48
C ARG A 93 4.13 13.33 1.45
N VAL A 94 2.93 13.06 0.97
CA VAL A 94 1.90 12.28 1.66
C VAL A 94 1.87 10.88 1.06
N GLY A 95 2.10 9.88 1.92
CA GLY A 95 2.04 8.48 1.59
C GLY A 95 1.10 7.71 2.50
N VAL A 96 0.89 6.44 2.18
CA VAL A 96 0.19 5.48 3.05
C VAL A 96 1.08 4.28 3.30
N LYS A 97 1.16 3.85 4.56
CA LYS A 97 1.89 2.65 4.99
C LYS A 97 0.90 1.64 5.57
N THR A 98 1.10 0.37 5.26
CA THR A 98 0.30 -0.72 5.83
C THR A 98 0.70 -0.95 7.27
N ARG A 99 -0.27 -0.94 8.19
CA ARG A 99 -0.08 -1.18 9.63
C ARG A 99 -1.05 -2.26 10.11
N GLY A 100 -0.52 -3.33 10.71
CA GLY A 100 -1.32 -4.49 11.16
C GLY A 100 -1.81 -5.39 10.02
N CYS A 101 -2.84 -6.19 10.26
CA CYS A 101 -3.34 -7.17 9.29
C CYS A 101 -3.99 -6.52 8.04
N SER A 102 -4.65 -5.37 8.18
CA SER A 102 -5.36 -4.73 7.06
C SER A 102 -5.50 -3.21 7.20
N GLY A 103 -4.78 -2.60 8.15
CA GLY A 103 -4.85 -1.16 8.38
C GLY A 103 -3.91 -0.39 7.47
N LEU A 104 -4.32 0.83 7.13
CA LEU A 104 -3.49 1.85 6.49
C LEU A 104 -3.23 2.99 7.49
N SER A 105 -2.08 3.62 7.38
CA SER A 105 -1.70 4.79 8.16
C SER A 105 -1.08 5.83 7.22
N TYR A 106 -1.44 7.10 7.42
CA TYR A 106 -0.86 8.19 6.64
C TYR A 106 0.58 8.42 7.09
N THR A 107 1.45 8.78 6.15
CA THR A 107 2.84 9.12 6.43
C THR A 107 3.19 10.42 5.73
N LEU A 108 3.91 11.28 6.44
CA LEU A 108 4.43 12.54 5.93
C LEU A 108 5.95 12.47 5.83
N GLU A 109 6.49 12.74 4.66
CA GLU A 109 7.94 12.73 4.40
C GLU A 109 8.37 14.03 3.72
N PHE A 110 9.46 14.64 4.17
CA PHE A 110 10.02 15.81 3.48
C PHE A 110 10.69 15.37 2.16
N CYS A 111 10.43 16.09 1.07
CA CYS A 111 11.00 15.78 -0.23
C CYS A 111 12.16 16.70 -0.56
N THR A 112 13.36 16.15 -0.67
CA THR A 112 14.55 16.81 -1.23
C THR A 112 14.66 16.62 -2.74
N ASP A 113 14.26 15.45 -3.23
CA ASP A 113 14.48 15.02 -4.62
C ASP A 113 13.43 15.58 -5.62
N GLY A 114 12.43 16.33 -5.12
CA GLY A 114 11.28 16.80 -5.90
C GLY A 114 10.25 15.70 -6.20
N GLN A 115 9.58 15.83 -7.36
CA GLN A 115 8.53 14.90 -7.81
C GLN A 115 9.15 13.60 -8.32
N ARG A 116 8.70 12.45 -7.77
CA ARG A 116 9.09 11.12 -8.26
C ARG A 116 8.18 10.65 -9.38
N GLU A 117 8.63 9.65 -10.13
CA GLU A 117 7.83 9.05 -11.20
C GLU A 117 6.55 8.41 -10.63
N GLY A 118 5.40 8.90 -11.11
CA GLY A 118 4.08 8.43 -10.66
C GLY A 118 3.52 9.17 -9.44
N ASP A 119 4.26 10.11 -8.85
CA ASP A 119 3.72 11.02 -7.85
C ASP A 119 2.87 12.11 -8.51
N GLU A 120 1.83 12.56 -7.81
CA GLU A 120 1.04 13.73 -8.21
C GLU A 120 1.45 14.94 -7.37
N ALA A 121 1.76 16.05 -8.02
CA ALA A 121 2.10 17.30 -7.35
C ALA A 121 0.86 18.19 -7.24
N VAL A 122 0.50 18.55 -6.01
CA VAL A 122 -0.55 19.52 -5.69
C VAL A 122 0.13 20.78 -5.17
N GLU A 123 -0.14 21.90 -5.82
CA GLU A 123 0.35 23.21 -5.38
C GLU A 123 -0.83 24.02 -4.86
N GLN A 124 -0.76 24.45 -3.60
CA GLN A 124 -1.80 25.26 -2.97
C GLN A 124 -1.14 26.37 -2.14
N ASP A 125 -1.56 27.61 -2.37
CA ASP A 125 -1.11 28.79 -1.61
C ASP A 125 0.42 28.94 -1.50
N GLY A 126 1.15 28.49 -2.53
CA GLY A 126 2.63 28.53 -2.59
C GLY A 126 3.34 27.38 -1.86
N VAL A 127 2.60 26.36 -1.41
CA VAL A 127 3.14 25.12 -0.84
C VAL A 127 3.02 24.01 -1.86
N LYS A 128 4.07 23.20 -2.01
CA LYS A 128 4.07 22.00 -2.85
C LYS A 128 3.90 20.76 -2.00
N VAL A 129 2.88 19.98 -2.32
CA VAL A 129 2.62 18.67 -1.72
C VAL A 129 2.68 17.60 -2.80
N PHE A 130 3.43 16.54 -2.55
CA PHE A 130 3.55 15.39 -3.44
C PHE A 130 2.72 14.24 -2.87
N ILE A 131 1.97 13.55 -3.72
CA ILE A 131 1.16 12.41 -3.32
C ILE A 131 1.76 11.16 -3.94
N ASP A 132 2.14 10.21 -3.09
CA ASP A 132 2.62 8.90 -3.52
C ASP A 132 1.52 8.20 -4.34
N ARG A 133 1.92 7.55 -5.44
CA ARG A 133 1.05 6.70 -6.28
C ARG A 133 0.17 5.75 -5.47
N ARG A 134 0.66 5.19 -4.36
CA ARG A 134 -0.12 4.28 -3.50
C ARG A 134 -1.23 5.00 -2.72
N ALA A 135 -1.00 6.28 -2.39
CA ALA A 135 -1.91 7.10 -1.59
C ALA A 135 -2.93 7.88 -2.44
N GLN A 136 -2.69 8.05 -3.75
CA GLN A 136 -3.56 8.79 -4.67
C GLN A 136 -5.03 8.40 -4.52
N LEU A 137 -5.34 7.11 -4.62
CA LEU A 137 -6.72 6.61 -4.55
C LEU A 137 -7.35 6.81 -3.17
N SER A 138 -6.57 6.66 -2.11
CA SER A 138 -7.07 6.84 -0.75
C SER A 138 -7.36 8.30 -0.44
N LEU A 139 -6.58 9.24 -0.99
CA LEU A 139 -6.67 10.65 -0.63
C LEU A 139 -7.71 11.42 -1.45
N LEU A 140 -8.30 10.84 -2.50
CA LEU A 140 -9.26 11.53 -3.36
C LEU A 140 -10.39 12.20 -2.57
N GLY A 141 -10.45 13.52 -2.64
CA GLY A 141 -11.47 14.33 -1.95
C GLY A 141 -11.26 14.42 -0.45
N THR A 142 -10.06 14.13 0.03
CA THR A 142 -9.66 14.32 1.43
C THR A 142 -9.27 15.77 1.68
N GLU A 143 -9.56 16.24 2.88
CA GLU A 143 -9.08 17.51 3.41
C GLU A 143 -8.02 17.25 4.48
N MET A 144 -6.88 17.93 4.39
CA MET A 144 -5.80 17.89 5.36
C MET A 144 -5.83 19.15 6.22
N ASP A 145 -5.99 18.95 7.52
CA ASP A 145 -6.01 20.00 8.53
C ASP A 145 -4.85 19.84 9.53
N PHE A 146 -4.58 20.90 10.28
CA PHE A 146 -3.57 20.91 11.32
C PHE A 146 -4.16 21.41 12.63
N HIS A 147 -4.11 20.55 13.65
CA HIS A 147 -4.55 20.87 14.99
C HIS A 147 -3.34 21.04 15.91
N GLU A 148 -3.22 22.22 16.51
CA GLU A 148 -2.22 22.53 17.52
C GLU A 148 -2.88 22.53 18.90
N GLY A 149 -2.66 21.46 19.65
CA GLY A 149 -3.08 21.35 21.05
C GLY A 149 -1.95 21.74 22.00
N VAL A 150 -2.30 21.90 23.29
CA VAL A 150 -1.33 22.22 24.35
C VAL A 150 -0.30 21.09 24.55
N LEU A 151 -0.71 19.85 24.31
CA LEU A 151 0.11 18.66 24.56
C LEU A 151 0.73 18.07 23.30
N ALA A 152 0.07 18.21 22.15
CA ALA A 152 0.51 17.63 20.90
C ALA A 152 -0.01 18.46 19.72
N SER A 153 0.75 18.42 18.62
CA SER A 153 0.34 18.96 17.34
C SER A 153 0.25 17.83 16.33
N GLU A 154 -0.86 17.75 15.61
CA GLU A 154 -1.13 16.64 14.69
C GLU A 154 -1.79 17.11 13.40
N PHE A 155 -1.53 16.36 12.33
CA PHE A 155 -2.22 16.54 11.05
C PHE A 155 -3.43 15.62 11.00
N LEU A 156 -4.60 16.21 10.80
CA LEU A 156 -5.87 15.49 10.69
C LEU A 156 -6.23 15.33 9.21
N PHE A 157 -6.70 14.14 8.85
CA PHE A 157 -7.11 13.82 7.49
C PHE A 157 -8.59 13.46 7.49
N ASN A 158 -9.41 14.37 6.95
CA ASN A 158 -10.86 14.19 6.84
C ASN A 158 -11.18 13.54 5.50
N ASN A 159 -11.23 12.21 5.49
CA ASN A 159 -11.46 11.42 4.27
C ASN A 159 -12.85 10.76 4.30
N PRO A 160 -13.78 11.14 3.38
CA PRO A 160 -15.12 10.56 3.35
C PRO A 160 -15.15 9.09 2.92
N ASN A 161 -14.08 8.58 2.33
CA ASN A 161 -14.00 7.19 1.87
C ASN A 161 -13.61 6.21 3.00
N VAL A 162 -13.22 6.70 4.18
CA VAL A 162 -12.83 5.85 5.30
C VAL A 162 -14.06 5.18 5.91
N LYS A 163 -14.07 3.84 5.91
CA LYS A 163 -15.16 3.04 6.50
C LYS A 163 -15.04 2.90 8.02
N GLY A 164 -13.83 2.98 8.55
CA GLY A 164 -13.62 2.97 9.99
C GLY A 164 -12.15 2.98 10.40
N THR A 165 -11.94 3.31 11.68
CA THR A 165 -10.63 3.38 12.33
C THR A 165 -10.42 2.19 13.25
N CYS A 166 -9.15 1.80 13.44
CA CYS A 166 -8.78 0.80 14.44
C CYS A 166 -9.07 1.34 15.85
N GLY A 167 -9.36 0.47 16.82
CA GLY A 167 -9.69 0.86 18.20
C GLY A 167 -8.58 1.63 18.94
N CYS A 168 -7.35 1.62 18.42
CA CYS A 168 -6.23 2.45 18.91
C CYS A 168 -6.11 3.82 18.21
N GLY A 169 -6.95 4.12 17.22
CA GLY A 169 -7.02 5.41 16.53
C GLY A 169 -5.93 5.69 15.49
N GLU A 170 -4.81 4.96 15.50
CA GLU A 170 -3.64 5.29 14.66
C GLU A 170 -3.62 4.53 13.29
N SER A 171 -4.71 3.87 12.89
CA SER A 171 -4.87 3.27 11.56
C SER A 171 -6.33 3.23 11.10
N PHE A 172 -6.54 3.17 9.78
CA PHE A 172 -7.86 3.20 9.14
C PHE A 172 -7.97 2.16 8.02
N HIS A 173 -9.20 1.90 7.56
CA HIS A 173 -9.48 1.10 6.37
C HIS A 173 -10.56 1.75 5.50
N LEU A 174 -10.50 1.47 4.20
CA LEU A 174 -11.38 2.02 3.16
C LEU A 174 -12.49 1.05 2.76
#